data_AF-C3YMZ7-F1
#
_entry.id   AF-C3YMZ7-F1
#
_cell.length_a   1.000
_cell.length_b   1.000
_cell.length_c   1.000
_cell.angle_alpha   90.00
_cell.angle_beta   90.00
_cell.angle_gamma   90.00
#
_symmetry.space_group_name_H-M   'P 1'
#
loop_
_entity.id
_entity.type
_entity.pdbx_description
1 polymer ?
#
loop_
_entity_poly.entity_id
_entity_poly.type
_entity_poly.pdbx_seq_one_letter_code
_entity_poly.pdbx_strand_id
1 'polypeptide(L)'
;MAMMNNYHHSKMDGSWVYANITGPGPGHNTISTSTQHVRNFFDLSGQALSGAGAGDIIHFSRYTGKVVLVTNVASACYLTTREFTQLNNLMHLYGLHGLVILAFCCNQFGHSEPFENDEIVKCLRYVRPGPPFQPSFQLFVKCDVNGSRTHRVFDFLKDRLPYPSDDNTMLVAESSEITWNPVKRNDITYNFEKFLIGRDGQPYRRYSYKTPPSRLHQDIKRLLGIE
;
A
#
# COMPACT_ATOMS: atom_id res chain seq x y z
N MET A 1 -36.13 -7.31 -26.08
CA MET A 1 -36.46 -8.28 -25.02
C MET A 1 -35.22 -8.44 -24.17
N ALA A 2 -35.17 -7.76 -23.03
CA ALA A 2 -34.03 -7.73 -22.13
C ALA A 2 -34.02 -9.00 -21.27
N MET A 3 -32.88 -9.67 -21.14
CA MET A 3 -32.68 -10.68 -20.10
C MET A 3 -31.90 -10.04 -18.96
N MET A 4 -32.62 -9.82 -17.85
CA MET A 4 -32.08 -9.44 -16.54
C MET A 4 -31.31 -10.63 -15.95
N ASN A 5 -30.03 -10.43 -15.63
CA ASN A 5 -29.32 -11.32 -14.71
C ASN A 5 -29.43 -10.76 -13.29
N ASN A 6 -30.17 -11.46 -12.44
CA ASN A 6 -30.26 -11.22 -11.01
C ASN A 6 -28.96 -11.66 -10.33
N TYR A 7 -28.25 -10.73 -9.70
CA TYR A 7 -27.18 -11.04 -8.75
C TYR A 7 -27.79 -11.28 -7.37
N HIS A 8 -27.69 -12.51 -6.87
CA HIS A 8 -27.96 -12.83 -5.47
C HIS A 8 -26.76 -12.44 -4.61
N HIS A 9 -26.93 -11.43 -3.76
CA HIS A 9 -26.05 -11.17 -2.64
C HIS A 9 -26.39 -12.12 -1.48
N SER A 10 -25.40 -12.89 -1.01
CA SER A 10 -25.44 -13.46 0.34
C SER A 10 -24.18 -13.01 1.09
N LYS A 11 -24.39 -12.28 2.20
CA LYS A 11 -23.37 -11.97 3.20
C LYS A 11 -23.07 -13.24 4.01
N MET A 12 -21.81 -13.67 3.99
CA MET A 12 -21.19 -14.49 5.03
C MET A 12 -19.78 -13.90 5.27
N ASP A 13 -19.22 -14.14 6.45
CA ASP A 13 -18.18 -13.37 7.14
C ASP A 13 -17.02 -12.78 6.30
N GLY A 14 -16.52 -11.62 6.75
CA GLY A 14 -15.54 -10.78 6.06
C GLY A 14 -14.10 -11.31 5.99
N SER A 15 -13.91 -12.54 5.51
CA SER A 15 -12.62 -13.15 5.25
C SER A 15 -12.40 -13.31 3.74
N TRP A 16 -11.46 -12.59 3.13
CA TRP A 16 -10.98 -12.98 1.80
C TRP A 16 -10.12 -14.24 1.94
N VAL A 17 -10.68 -15.38 1.54
CA VAL A 17 -9.94 -16.65 1.42
C VAL A 17 -9.22 -16.63 0.08
N TYR A 18 -7.88 -16.63 0.08
CA TYR A 18 -7.11 -16.93 -1.12
C TYR A 18 -7.23 -18.43 -1.42
N ALA A 19 -8.17 -18.79 -2.30
CA ALA A 19 -8.31 -20.15 -2.78
C ALA A 19 -7.41 -20.36 -4.01
N ASN A 20 -6.42 -21.25 -3.91
CA ASN A 20 -5.81 -21.85 -5.09
C ASN A 20 -6.83 -22.83 -5.70
N ILE A 21 -7.34 -22.52 -6.88
CA ILE A 21 -8.26 -23.40 -7.61
C ILE A 21 -7.43 -24.40 -8.42
N THR A 22 -7.33 -25.64 -7.94
CA THR A 22 -7.13 -26.82 -8.79
C THR A 22 -8.32 -27.75 -8.58
N GLY A 23 -9.07 -28.04 -9.65
CA GLY A 23 -10.24 -28.94 -9.61
C GLY A 23 -9.87 -30.42 -9.54
N PRO A 24 -10.86 -31.34 -9.63
CA PRO A 24 -11.80 -31.64 -8.56
C PRO A 24 -11.65 -33.08 -8.05
N GLY A 25 -11.90 -33.30 -6.76
CA GLY A 25 -12.07 -34.64 -6.18
C GLY A 25 -12.84 -34.55 -4.86
N PRO A 26 -13.84 -35.44 -4.61
CA PRO A 26 -14.61 -35.41 -3.39
C PRO A 26 -13.86 -36.19 -2.31
N GLY A 27 -13.15 -35.48 -1.44
CA GLY A 27 -12.53 -36.02 -0.25
C GLY A 27 -12.43 -34.92 0.79
N HIS A 28 -13.01 -35.16 1.96
CA HIS A 28 -12.91 -34.28 3.13
C HIS A 28 -11.43 -34.01 3.46
N ASN A 29 -10.90 -32.88 2.97
CA ASN A 29 -9.62 -32.35 3.41
C ASN A 29 -9.90 -31.22 4.40
N THR A 30 -9.64 -31.50 5.67
CA THR A 30 -9.37 -30.47 6.67
C THR A 30 -8.34 -29.50 6.09
N ILE A 31 -8.76 -28.26 5.84
CA ILE A 31 -7.88 -27.18 5.37
C ILE A 31 -6.95 -26.83 6.53
N SER A 32 -5.75 -27.42 6.50
CA SER A 32 -4.63 -26.92 7.29
C SER A 32 -4.20 -25.59 6.69
N THR A 33 -4.70 -24.49 7.24
CA THR A 33 -4.21 -23.14 6.93
C THR A 33 -2.79 -22.99 7.48
N SER A 34 -1.78 -23.44 6.73
CA SER A 34 -0.41 -23.06 7.02
C SER A 34 -0.29 -21.57 6.72
N THR A 35 -0.28 -20.72 7.75
CA THR A 35 0.13 -19.32 7.61
C THR A 35 1.54 -19.32 7.04
N GLN A 36 1.66 -19.07 5.74
CA GLN A 36 2.95 -19.01 5.06
C GLN A 36 3.82 -17.98 5.80
N HIS A 37 4.91 -18.42 6.42
CA HIS A 37 5.78 -17.59 7.22
C HIS A 37 6.46 -16.55 6.33
N VAL A 38 6.04 -15.28 6.43
CA VAL A 38 6.62 -14.16 5.66
C VAL A 38 8.03 -13.91 6.18
N ARG A 39 9.04 -14.22 5.38
CA ARG A 39 10.46 -14.06 5.76
C ARG A 39 10.93 -12.64 5.48
N ASN A 40 10.50 -12.09 4.35
CA ASN A 40 10.84 -10.74 3.91
C ASN A 40 9.66 -10.11 3.11
N PHE A 41 9.82 -8.85 2.71
CA PHE A 41 8.80 -8.11 1.99
C PHE A 41 8.38 -8.74 0.65
N PHE A 42 9.30 -9.46 -0.01
CA PHE A 42 9.05 -10.03 -1.34
C PHE A 42 8.18 -11.30 -1.33
N ASP A 43 7.87 -11.86 -0.16
CA ASP A 43 6.87 -12.93 0.00
C ASP A 43 5.42 -12.40 -0.07
N LEU A 44 5.25 -11.08 -0.10
CA LEU A 44 3.94 -10.42 -0.06
C LEU A 44 3.45 -10.05 -1.47
N SER A 45 2.20 -9.60 -1.53
CA SER A 45 1.54 -9.19 -2.76
C SER A 45 0.50 -8.11 -2.51
N GLY A 46 -0.01 -7.50 -3.57
CA GLY A 46 -1.15 -6.59 -3.52
C GLY A 46 -1.93 -6.58 -4.84
N GLN A 47 -3.21 -6.24 -4.78
CA GLN A 47 -4.04 -6.11 -5.97
C GLN A 47 -3.84 -4.75 -6.63
N ALA A 48 -3.50 -4.75 -7.91
CA ALA A 48 -3.21 -3.53 -8.66
C ALA A 48 -4.49 -2.72 -8.92
N LEU A 49 -4.41 -1.40 -8.69
CA LEU A 49 -5.47 -0.45 -9.01
C LEU A 49 -5.42 0.01 -10.46
N SER A 50 -4.21 0.24 -10.97
CA SER A 50 -3.97 0.92 -12.24
C SER A 50 -2.88 0.24 -13.06
N GLY A 51 -2.86 0.54 -14.37
CA GLY A 51 -1.89 0.01 -15.32
C GLY A 51 -2.40 -1.21 -16.09
N ALA A 52 -1.53 -1.83 -16.89
CA ALA A 52 -1.90 -2.93 -17.78
C ALA A 52 -2.42 -4.19 -17.06
N GLY A 53 -2.19 -4.32 -15.76
CA GLY A 53 -2.68 -5.43 -14.92
C GLY A 53 -3.65 -4.97 -13.84
N ALA A 54 -4.47 -3.93 -14.08
CA ALA A 54 -5.48 -3.50 -13.11
C ALA A 54 -6.42 -4.67 -12.75
N GLY A 55 -6.61 -4.91 -11.45
CA GLY A 55 -7.35 -6.07 -10.93
C GLY A 55 -6.48 -7.30 -10.63
N ASP A 56 -5.28 -7.42 -11.20
CA ASP A 56 -4.38 -8.55 -10.98
C ASP A 56 -3.67 -8.47 -9.62
N ILE A 57 -3.29 -9.63 -9.11
CA ILE A 57 -2.39 -9.73 -7.95
C ILE A 57 -0.95 -9.58 -8.42
N ILE A 58 -0.28 -8.53 -7.94
CA ILE A 58 1.15 -8.34 -8.13
C ILE A 58 1.89 -8.97 -6.95
N HIS A 59 2.61 -10.06 -7.22
CA HIS A 59 3.55 -10.65 -6.28
C HIS A 59 4.83 -9.81 -6.20
N PHE A 60 5.29 -9.47 -5.00
CA PHE A 60 6.43 -8.58 -4.80
C PHE A 60 7.77 -9.26 -5.00
N SER A 61 7.79 -10.60 -5.14
CA SER A 61 8.95 -11.37 -5.60
C SER A 61 9.53 -10.85 -6.91
N ARG A 62 8.71 -10.25 -7.78
CA ARG A 62 9.16 -9.59 -9.02
C ARG A 62 10.08 -8.39 -8.80
N TYR A 63 10.11 -7.83 -7.59
CA TYR A 63 10.93 -6.69 -7.21
C TYR A 63 12.18 -7.10 -6.44
N THR A 64 12.50 -8.40 -6.38
CA THR A 64 13.76 -8.89 -5.78
C THR A 64 14.97 -8.17 -6.40
N GLY A 65 15.89 -7.70 -5.54
CA GLY A 65 17.06 -6.92 -5.96
C GLY A 65 16.78 -5.43 -6.21
N LYS A 66 15.53 -4.97 -6.10
CA LYS A 66 15.15 -3.55 -6.19
C LYS A 66 15.02 -2.92 -4.81
N VAL A 67 15.25 -1.61 -4.74
CA VAL A 67 14.89 -0.83 -3.56
C VAL A 67 13.42 -0.46 -3.69
N VAL A 68 12.62 -0.73 -2.67
CA VAL A 68 11.17 -0.52 -2.72
C VAL A 68 10.77 0.54 -1.70
N LEU A 69 10.02 1.54 -2.14
CA LEU A 69 9.35 2.52 -1.28
C LEU A 69 7.86 2.21 -1.25
N VAL A 70 7.34 1.81 -0.10
CA VAL A 70 5.91 1.59 0.14
C VAL A 70 5.33 2.82 0.82
N THR A 71 4.16 3.28 0.38
CA THR A 71 3.47 4.42 0.98
C THR A 71 1.96 4.22 0.98
N ASN A 72 1.28 4.61 2.06
CA ASN A 72 -0.18 4.71 2.07
C ASN A 72 -0.59 6.09 1.52
N VAL A 73 -1.54 6.13 0.59
CA VAL A 73 -1.90 7.37 -0.13
C VAL A 73 -3.38 7.68 -0.04
N ALA A 74 -3.70 8.96 -0.25
CA ALA A 74 -5.05 9.50 -0.32
C ALA A 74 -5.13 10.58 -1.41
N SER A 75 -6.15 10.57 -2.26
CA SER A 75 -6.29 11.57 -3.34
C SER A 75 -6.88 12.92 -2.91
N ALA A 76 -7.70 12.95 -1.85
CA ALA A 76 -8.35 14.18 -1.35
C ALA A 76 -7.65 14.80 -0.13
N CYS A 77 -6.42 14.37 0.18
CA CYS A 77 -5.63 14.95 1.27
C CYS A 77 -4.99 16.29 0.85
N TYR A 78 -4.69 17.16 1.81
CA TYR A 78 -3.98 18.42 1.54
C TYR A 78 -2.51 18.19 1.12
N LEU A 79 -1.94 17.03 1.46
CA LEU A 79 -0.57 16.65 1.09
C LEU A 79 -0.46 16.03 -0.32
N THR A 80 -1.58 15.62 -0.92
CA THR A 80 -1.59 14.83 -2.17
C THR A 80 -0.74 15.43 -3.27
N THR A 81 -0.91 16.73 -3.57
CA THR A 81 -0.16 17.39 -4.65
C THR A 81 1.35 17.33 -4.42
N ARG A 82 1.80 17.63 -3.19
CA ARG A 82 3.23 17.57 -2.83
C ARG A 82 3.76 16.14 -2.96
N GLU A 83 3.08 15.20 -2.32
CA GLU A 83 3.54 13.82 -2.17
C GLU A 83 3.61 13.11 -3.51
N PHE A 84 2.52 13.09 -4.28
CA PHE A 84 2.48 12.42 -5.58
C PHE A 84 3.50 13.01 -6.57
N THR A 85 3.66 14.34 -6.61
CA THR A 85 4.64 14.99 -7.49
C THR A 85 6.07 14.60 -7.12
N GLN A 86 6.39 14.56 -5.82
CA GLN A 86 7.73 14.19 -5.38
C GLN A 86 8.01 12.69 -5.51
N LEU A 87 7.01 11.82 -5.34
CA LEU A 87 7.13 10.39 -5.64
C LEU A 87 7.42 10.17 -7.14
N ASN A 88 6.74 10.90 -8.02
CA ASN A 88 7.06 10.88 -9.46
C ASN A 88 8.50 11.33 -9.72
N ASN A 89 8.97 12.37 -9.03
CA ASN A 89 10.35 12.85 -9.16
C ASN A 89 11.38 11.80 -8.68
N LEU A 90 11.11 11.08 -7.58
CA LEU A 90 11.95 9.97 -7.13
C LEU A 90 12.02 8.87 -8.19
N MET A 91 10.88 8.49 -8.79
CA MET A 91 10.84 7.52 -9.89
C MET A 91 11.62 8.01 -11.11
N HIS A 92 11.53 9.29 -11.46
CA HIS A 92 12.29 9.87 -12.56
C HIS A 92 13.81 9.76 -12.33
N LEU A 93 14.27 10.09 -11.12
CA LEU A 93 15.69 10.09 -10.78
C LEU A 93 16.27 8.68 -10.58
N TYR A 94 15.50 7.79 -9.96
CA TYR A 94 16.03 6.51 -9.45
C TYR A 94 15.35 5.26 -9.99
N GLY A 95 14.26 5.38 -10.75
CA GLY A 95 13.54 4.24 -11.31
C GLY A 95 14.46 3.36 -12.18
N LEU A 96 15.24 3.97 -13.06
CA LEU A 96 16.23 3.26 -13.90
C LEU A 96 17.37 2.64 -13.08
N HIS A 97 17.69 3.23 -11.92
CA HIS A 97 18.71 2.72 -11.00
C HIS A 97 18.20 1.57 -10.12
N GLY A 98 16.89 1.27 -10.17
CA GLY A 98 16.28 0.15 -9.45
C GLY A 98 15.42 0.54 -8.26
N LEU A 99 14.97 1.80 -8.16
CA LEU A 99 13.89 2.18 -7.26
C LEU A 99 12.53 1.73 -7.83
N VAL A 100 11.66 1.22 -6.96
CA VAL A 100 10.25 0.95 -7.23
C VAL A 100 9.42 1.63 -6.15
N ILE A 101 8.30 2.26 -6.53
CA ILE A 101 7.33 2.81 -5.57
C ILE A 101 6.02 2.02 -5.67
N LEU A 102 5.51 1.60 -4.51
CA LEU A 102 4.25 0.89 -4.34
C LEU A 102 3.34 1.73 -3.44
N ALA A 103 2.27 2.29 -4.02
CA ALA A 103 1.37 3.21 -3.33
C ALA A 103 0.00 2.55 -3.08
N PHE A 104 -0.39 2.41 -1.82
CA PHE A 104 -1.64 1.77 -1.42
C PHE A 104 -2.67 2.82 -1.01
N CYS A 105 -3.79 2.87 -1.72
CA CYS A 105 -4.89 3.76 -1.37
C CYS A 105 -5.50 3.38 -0.01
N CYS A 106 -5.78 4.37 0.84
CA CYS A 106 -6.32 4.14 2.18
C CYS A 106 -7.25 5.29 2.60
N ASN A 107 -8.40 4.94 3.19
CA ASN A 107 -9.41 5.91 3.59
C ASN A 107 -9.56 6.07 5.13
N GLN A 108 -8.63 5.52 5.92
CA GLN A 108 -8.73 5.50 7.38
C GLN A 108 -8.41 6.85 8.03
N PHE A 109 -7.78 7.77 7.31
CA PHE A 109 -7.27 9.04 7.84
C PHE A 109 -8.10 10.21 7.30
N GLY A 110 -8.99 10.75 8.14
CA GLY A 110 -9.85 11.89 7.80
C GLY A 110 -10.72 11.67 6.55
N HIS A 111 -11.01 10.41 6.22
CA HIS A 111 -11.76 10.02 5.01
C HIS A 111 -11.25 10.68 3.71
N SER A 112 -9.93 10.83 3.58
CA SER A 112 -9.28 11.53 2.47
C SER A 112 -9.12 10.70 1.18
N GLU A 113 -9.62 9.47 1.13
CA GLU A 113 -9.72 8.64 -0.08
C GLU A 113 -11.18 8.14 -0.24
N PRO A 114 -12.15 9.06 -0.40
CA PRO A 114 -13.57 8.72 -0.36
C PRO A 114 -14.03 7.99 -1.62
N PHE A 115 -13.25 8.05 -2.70
CA PHE A 115 -13.60 7.57 -4.02
C PHE A 115 -13.50 6.05 -4.15
N GLU A 116 -14.22 5.49 -5.11
CA GLU A 116 -14.05 4.10 -5.51
C GLU A 116 -12.84 3.93 -6.43
N ASN A 117 -12.38 2.69 -6.57
CA ASN A 117 -11.10 2.36 -7.20
C ASN A 117 -10.93 3.00 -8.61
N ASP A 118 -11.96 2.97 -9.45
CA ASP A 118 -11.91 3.56 -10.81
C ASP A 118 -11.93 5.10 -10.80
N GLU A 119 -12.45 5.71 -9.74
CA GLU A 119 -12.54 7.15 -9.54
C GLU A 119 -11.25 7.76 -8.99
N ILE A 120 -10.49 7.00 -8.18
CA ILE A 120 -9.20 7.44 -7.62
C ILE A 120 -8.24 7.90 -8.74
N VAL A 121 -8.10 7.09 -9.79
CA VAL A 121 -7.22 7.40 -10.93
C VAL A 121 -7.69 8.67 -11.66
N LYS A 122 -9.01 8.85 -11.80
CA LYS A 122 -9.60 10.05 -12.40
C LYS A 122 -9.34 11.28 -11.52
N CYS A 123 -9.48 11.15 -10.20
CA CYS A 123 -9.21 12.24 -9.26
C CYS A 123 -7.76 12.72 -9.36
N LEU A 124 -6.80 11.78 -9.33
CA LEU A 124 -5.37 12.11 -9.46
C LEU A 124 -5.05 12.82 -10.77
N ARG A 125 -5.67 12.37 -11.87
CA ARG A 125 -5.41 12.90 -13.21
C ARG A 125 -6.09 14.24 -13.48
N TYR A 126 -7.30 14.45 -12.96
CA TYR A 126 -8.16 15.57 -13.38
C TYR A 126 -8.47 16.59 -12.28
N VAL A 127 -8.26 16.24 -11.00
CA VAL A 127 -8.65 17.08 -9.87
C VAL A 127 -7.47 17.45 -8.98
N ARG A 128 -6.80 16.45 -8.39
CA ARG A 128 -5.67 16.66 -7.48
C ARG A 128 -4.74 15.44 -7.50
N PRO A 129 -3.48 15.56 -7.96
CA PRO A 129 -2.78 16.78 -8.36
C PRO A 129 -3.38 17.49 -9.60
N GLY A 130 -4.11 16.76 -10.46
CA GLY A 130 -4.70 17.31 -11.67
C GLY A 130 -3.70 17.40 -12.83
N PRO A 131 -4.14 17.81 -14.03
CA PRO A 131 -3.31 17.75 -15.24
C PRO A 131 -2.03 18.62 -15.10
N PRO A 132 -0.87 18.15 -15.62
CA PRO A 132 -0.65 16.97 -16.46
C PRO A 132 -0.32 15.69 -15.68
N PHE A 133 -0.63 15.62 -14.39
CA PHE A 133 -0.17 14.55 -13.51
C PHE A 133 -0.65 13.16 -13.93
N GLN A 134 0.29 12.22 -13.96
CA GLN A 134 0.06 10.78 -14.07
C GLN A 134 1.07 10.06 -13.18
N PRO A 135 0.64 9.12 -12.31
CA PRO A 135 1.57 8.35 -11.49
C PRO A 135 2.57 7.57 -12.36
N SER A 136 3.87 7.67 -12.07
CA SER A 136 4.92 6.85 -12.68
C SER A 136 5.26 5.61 -11.86
N PHE A 137 4.36 5.22 -10.95
CA PHE A 137 4.51 4.15 -9.99
C PHE A 137 3.20 3.38 -9.80
N GLN A 138 3.30 2.19 -9.20
CA GLN A 138 2.15 1.29 -9.06
C GLN A 138 1.22 1.74 -7.94
N LEU A 139 -0.05 1.97 -8.28
CA LEU A 139 -1.13 2.10 -7.30
C LEU A 139 -1.78 0.75 -7.02
N PHE A 140 -2.13 0.52 -5.76
CA PHE A 140 -2.86 -0.65 -5.28
C PHE A 140 -4.24 -0.23 -4.80
N VAL A 141 -5.19 -1.17 -4.90
CA VAL A 141 -6.59 -0.95 -4.52
C VAL A 141 -6.69 -0.46 -3.09
N LYS A 142 -7.80 0.26 -2.80
CA LYS A 142 -8.11 0.75 -1.45
C LYS A 142 -8.05 -0.40 -0.43
N CYS A 143 -7.27 -0.22 0.64
CA CYS A 143 -7.13 -1.20 1.72
C CYS A 143 -6.99 -0.53 3.09
N ASP A 144 -7.20 -1.30 4.15
CA ASP A 144 -6.95 -0.85 5.52
C ASP A 144 -5.47 -1.06 5.86
N VAL A 145 -4.86 -0.07 6.51
CA VAL A 145 -3.46 -0.12 6.96
C VAL A 145 -3.35 -0.29 8.49
N ASN A 146 -4.46 -0.13 9.20
CA ASN A 146 -4.62 -0.32 10.63
C ASN A 146 -5.88 -1.13 10.98
N GLY A 147 -5.96 -1.60 12.24
CA GLY A 147 -7.09 -2.36 12.77
C GLY A 147 -7.10 -3.84 12.38
N SER A 148 -8.19 -4.53 12.70
CA SER A 148 -8.38 -5.97 12.50
C SER A 148 -8.34 -6.41 11.05
N ARG A 149 -8.61 -5.50 10.12
CA ARG A 149 -8.60 -5.72 8.66
C ARG A 149 -7.31 -5.23 7.98
N THR A 150 -6.27 -4.92 8.77
CA THR A 150 -4.99 -4.43 8.24
C THR A 150 -4.48 -5.34 7.14
N HIS A 151 -4.18 -4.76 5.98
CA HIS A 151 -3.57 -5.47 4.88
C HIS A 151 -2.21 -6.03 5.30
N ARG A 152 -1.93 -7.28 4.91
CA ARG A 152 -0.77 -8.07 5.37
C ARG A 152 0.58 -7.36 5.15
N VAL A 153 0.66 -6.52 4.13
CA VAL A 153 1.81 -5.64 3.86
C VAL A 153 2.08 -4.68 5.02
N PHE A 154 1.06 -3.98 5.48
CA PHE A 154 1.22 -3.01 6.56
C PHE A 154 1.36 -3.69 7.91
N ASP A 155 0.75 -4.86 8.12
CA ASP A 155 0.98 -5.65 9.34
C ASP A 155 2.47 -6.05 9.45
N PHE A 156 3.06 -6.60 8.38
CA PHE A 156 4.49 -6.93 8.32
C PHE A 156 5.39 -5.69 8.51
N LEU A 157 5.10 -4.59 7.82
CA LEU A 157 5.93 -3.39 7.88
C LEU A 157 5.88 -2.70 9.25
N LYS A 158 4.71 -2.62 9.89
CA LYS A 158 4.56 -2.05 11.23
C LYS A 158 5.14 -2.95 12.32
N ASP A 159 5.18 -4.27 12.12
CA ASP A 159 5.87 -5.18 13.05
C ASP A 159 7.40 -4.96 13.03
N ARG A 160 8.00 -4.87 11.83
CA ARG A 160 9.45 -4.72 11.67
C ARG A 160 9.96 -3.28 11.86
N LEU A 161 9.14 -2.28 11.57
CA LEU A 161 9.44 -0.86 11.73
C LEU A 161 8.32 -0.18 12.55
N PRO A 162 8.28 -0.42 13.88
CA PRO A 162 7.16 -0.01 14.70
C PRO A 162 6.97 1.49 14.84
N TYR A 163 8.04 2.28 14.65
CA TYR A 163 8.00 3.74 14.82
C TYR A 163 8.70 4.44 13.65
N PRO A 164 8.19 5.60 13.19
CA PRO A 164 8.91 6.46 12.27
C PRO A 164 10.26 6.92 12.86
N SER A 165 11.30 6.95 12.03
CA SER A 165 12.65 7.37 12.45
C SER A 165 12.78 8.86 12.72
N ASP A 166 11.88 9.66 12.16
CA ASP A 166 11.84 11.12 12.23
C ASP A 166 10.83 11.66 13.24
N ASP A 167 10.00 10.79 13.84
CA ASP A 167 9.02 11.16 14.85
C ASP A 167 8.66 9.96 15.74
N ASN A 168 9.19 9.95 16.97
CA ASN A 168 8.93 8.90 17.97
C ASN A 168 7.82 9.29 18.96
N THR A 169 7.14 10.42 18.75
CA THR A 169 6.17 10.99 19.69
C THR A 169 4.71 10.76 19.29
N MET A 170 4.47 10.24 18.07
CA MET A 170 3.12 10.16 17.52
C MET A 170 2.27 9.07 18.19
N LEU A 171 1.39 9.52 19.08
CA LEU A 171 0.06 8.94 19.27
C LEU A 171 -0.86 9.57 18.22
N VAL A 172 -1.84 8.82 17.69
CA VAL A 172 -2.85 9.41 16.79
C VAL A 172 -3.45 10.63 17.51
N ALA A 173 -3.37 11.79 16.85
CA ALA A 173 -3.46 13.10 17.50
C ALA A 173 -4.76 13.32 18.27
N GLU A 174 -5.86 12.67 17.86
CA GLU A 174 -7.14 12.73 18.56
C GLU A 174 -7.89 11.41 18.44
N SER A 175 -8.46 10.91 19.54
CA SER A 175 -9.21 9.64 19.56
C SER A 175 -10.42 9.63 18.63
N SER A 176 -11.00 10.80 18.35
CA SER A 176 -12.17 10.97 17.48
C SER A 176 -11.86 10.76 15.99
N GLU A 177 -10.60 10.80 15.58
CA GLU A 177 -10.17 10.54 14.20
C GLU A 177 -9.84 9.06 13.95
N ILE A 178 -9.75 8.26 15.01
CA ILE A 178 -9.47 6.83 14.93
C ILE A 178 -10.75 6.10 14.53
N THR A 179 -10.76 5.56 13.32
CA THR A 179 -11.90 4.80 12.77
C THR A 179 -11.67 3.30 12.75
N TRP A 180 -10.56 2.82 13.32
CA TRP A 180 -10.14 1.41 13.30
C TRP A 180 -10.02 0.80 14.70
N ASN A 181 -10.15 -0.52 14.76
CA ASN A 181 -10.04 -1.31 15.98
C ASN A 181 -9.43 -2.70 15.66
N PRO A 182 -8.50 -3.24 16.48
CA PRO A 182 -7.87 -2.60 17.63
C PRO A 182 -6.88 -1.51 17.25
N VAL A 183 -6.66 -0.57 18.16
CA VAL A 183 -5.59 0.43 18.07
C VAL A 183 -4.31 -0.17 18.62
N LYS A 184 -3.20 -0.03 17.89
CA LYS A 184 -1.87 -0.51 18.28
C LYS A 184 -0.88 0.64 18.32
N ARG A 185 0.15 0.53 19.17
CA ARG A 185 1.21 1.55 19.31
C ARG A 185 2.03 1.78 18.04
N ASN A 186 2.07 0.80 17.15
CA ASN A 186 2.81 0.87 15.90
C ASN A 186 1.93 1.24 14.70
N ASP A 187 0.66 1.62 14.92
CA ASP A 187 -0.25 2.02 13.85
C ASP A 187 0.32 3.17 13.00
N ILE A 188 -0.08 3.19 11.74
CA ILE A 188 0.15 4.35 10.87
C ILE A 188 -0.75 5.47 11.36
N THR A 189 -0.21 6.68 11.44
CA THR A 189 -0.85 7.81 12.09
C THR A 189 -1.50 8.78 11.12
N TYR A 190 -1.07 8.77 9.85
CA TYR A 190 -1.66 9.64 8.82
C TYR A 190 -1.45 9.10 7.40
N ASN A 191 -2.06 9.78 6.42
CA ASN A 191 -1.76 9.59 5.01
C ASN A 191 -0.28 9.88 4.72
N PHE A 192 0.32 9.15 3.79
CA PHE A 192 1.69 9.33 3.31
C PHE A 192 2.78 9.03 4.33
N GLU A 193 2.60 8.05 5.22
CA GLU A 193 3.75 7.41 5.84
C GLU A 193 4.49 6.55 4.81
N LYS A 194 5.81 6.44 4.95
CA LYS A 194 6.65 5.71 4.00
C LYS A 194 7.47 4.65 4.68
N PHE A 195 7.66 3.53 4.00
CA PHE A 195 8.54 2.45 4.40
C PHE A 195 9.52 2.19 3.25
N LEU A 196 10.81 2.25 3.54
CA LEU A 196 11.87 1.95 2.59
C LEU A 196 12.39 0.54 2.85
N ILE A 197 12.50 -0.26 1.81
CA ILE A 197 12.88 -1.67 1.83
C ILE A 197 14.13 -1.85 0.98
N GLY A 198 15.09 -2.61 1.51
CA GLY A 198 16.34 -2.94 0.85
C GLY A 198 16.18 -3.91 -0.31
N ARG A 199 17.26 -4.08 -1.08
CA ARG A 199 17.33 -5.00 -2.24
C ARG A 199 17.14 -6.48 -1.86
N ASP A 200 17.34 -6.81 -0.60
CA ASP A 200 17.16 -8.12 0.01
C ASP A 200 15.73 -8.36 0.55
N GLY A 201 14.86 -7.35 0.42
CA GLY A 201 13.48 -7.41 0.89
C GLY A 201 13.34 -7.12 2.39
N GLN A 202 14.42 -6.74 3.08
CA GLN A 202 14.34 -6.37 4.50
C GLN A 202 13.91 -4.90 4.65
N PRO A 203 12.98 -4.59 5.56
CA PRO A 203 12.63 -3.21 5.89
C PRO A 203 13.85 -2.45 6.43
N TYR A 204 14.16 -1.29 5.84
CA TYR A 204 15.30 -0.45 6.21
C TYR A 204 14.89 0.70 7.14
N ARG A 205 13.86 1.47 6.79
CA ARG A 205 13.45 2.66 7.55
C ARG A 205 11.98 3.03 7.31
N ARG A 206 11.32 3.53 8.35
CA ARG A 206 9.97 4.11 8.30
C ARG A 206 10.07 5.63 8.50
N TYR A 207 9.28 6.37 7.74
CA TYR A 207 9.22 7.83 7.77
C TYR A 207 7.78 8.29 8.01
N SER A 208 7.62 9.29 8.87
CA SER A 208 6.32 9.90 9.12
C SER A 208 5.85 10.69 7.90
N TYR A 209 4.56 11.05 7.89
CA TYR A 209 3.99 11.91 6.85
C TYR A 209 4.63 13.32 6.80
N LYS A 210 5.31 13.73 7.88
CA LYS A 210 6.00 15.03 7.98
C LYS A 210 7.25 15.07 7.11
N THR A 211 7.91 13.93 6.90
CA THR A 211 9.06 13.80 6.00
C THR A 211 8.58 13.71 4.55
N PRO A 212 8.83 14.72 3.71
CA PRO A 212 8.43 14.68 2.31
C PRO A 212 9.34 13.73 1.51
N PRO A 213 8.88 13.14 0.39
CA PRO A 213 9.67 12.20 -0.40
C PRO A 213 11.01 12.76 -0.87
N SER A 214 11.11 14.07 -1.12
CA SER A 214 12.38 14.74 -1.45
C SER A 214 13.44 14.69 -0.35
N ARG A 215 13.12 14.28 0.88
CA ARG A 215 14.12 14.07 1.94
C ARG A 215 14.68 12.65 1.97
N LEU A 216 14.15 11.73 1.16
CA LEU A 216 14.58 10.32 1.13
C LEU A 216 15.76 10.07 0.18
N HIS A 217 16.21 11.07 -0.60
CA HIS A 217 17.26 10.90 -1.62
C HIS A 217 18.51 10.21 -1.09
N GLN A 218 19.01 10.59 0.09
CA GLN A 218 20.26 10.05 0.62
C GLN A 218 20.13 8.56 1.00
N ASP A 219 19.02 8.17 1.61
CA ASP A 219 18.78 6.77 1.96
C ASP A 219 18.53 5.91 0.71
N ILE A 220 17.80 6.45 -0.28
CA ILE A 220 17.57 5.77 -1.55
C ILE A 220 18.89 5.56 -2.29
N LYS A 221 19.71 6.61 -2.43
CA LYS A 221 21.04 6.53 -3.04
C LYS A 221 21.92 5.49 -2.38
N ARG A 222 21.96 5.49 -1.04
CA ARG A 222 22.68 4.49 -0.24
C ARG A 222 22.25 3.06 -0.57
N LEU A 223 20.95 2.78 -0.55
CA LEU A 223 20.44 1.42 -0.82
C LEU A 223 20.60 1.01 -2.30
N LEU A 224 20.66 1.99 -3.20
CA LEU A 224 20.94 1.77 -4.61
C LEU A 224 22.44 1.61 -4.90
N GLY A 225 23.32 1.96 -3.96
CA GLY A 225 24.77 1.96 -4.17
C GLY A 225 25.21 2.96 -5.23
N ILE A 226 24.56 4.13 -5.28
CA ILE A 226 24.89 5.23 -6.20
C ILE A 226 25.20 6.49 -5.37
N GLU A 227 26.27 7.21 -5.73
CA GLU A 227 26.73 8.42 -5.01
C GLU A 227 26.00 9.69 -5.45
#